data_AF-A0A4Z0NDG7-F1
#
_entry.id   AF-A0A4Z0NDG7-F1
#
_cell.length_a   1.000
_cell.length_b   1.000
_cell.length_c   1.000
_cell.angle_alpha   90.00
_cell.angle_beta   90.00
_cell.angle_gamma   90.00
#
_symmetry.space_group_name_H-M   'P 1'
#
loop_
_entity.id
_entity.type
_entity.pdbx_description
1 polymer ?
#
loop_
_entity_poly.entity_id
_entity_poly.type
_entity_poly.pdbx_seq_one_letter_code
_entity_poly.pdbx_strand_id
1 'polypeptide(L)'
;MTVASDIALSTETVIAPARDVLAAEREAYRLAAIDLLRGLQATCDLFIAALPPPTAERGGQAPEAQTAMLVAMEEFNRADTAARTILASYGALLDVQGVA
;
A
#
# COMPACT_ATOMS: atom_id res chain seq x y z
N MET A 1 27.04 57.82 7.88
CA MET A 1 26.48 56.58 8.48
C MET A 1 25.04 56.47 8.05
N THR A 2 24.72 55.54 7.15
CA THR A 2 23.62 54.55 7.28
C THR A 2 23.88 53.50 6.19
N VAL A 3 24.36 52.33 6.58
CA VAL A 3 24.35 51.14 5.73
C VAL A 3 22.96 50.54 5.94
N ALA A 4 22.09 50.63 4.93
CA ALA A 4 20.88 49.83 4.89
C ALA A 4 21.30 48.42 4.50
N SER A 5 21.54 47.59 5.51
CA SER A 5 21.66 46.14 5.34
C SER A 5 20.27 45.59 5.09
N ASP A 6 19.82 45.64 3.82
CA ASP A 6 18.69 44.83 3.40
C ASP A 6 19.16 43.38 3.33
N ILE A 7 18.81 42.65 4.38
CA ILE A 7 18.78 41.20 4.39
C ILE A 7 17.74 40.83 3.33
N ALA A 8 18.20 40.59 2.11
CA ALA A 8 17.43 39.81 1.16
C ALA A 8 17.30 38.41 1.79
N LEU A 9 16.21 38.21 2.51
CA LEU A 9 15.70 36.92 2.93
C LEU A 9 15.86 35.99 1.74
N SER A 10 16.83 35.06 1.85
CA SER A 10 16.92 33.94 0.94
C SER A 10 15.59 33.20 1.09
N THR A 11 14.69 33.48 0.16
CA THR A 11 13.54 32.64 -0.07
C THR A 11 14.12 31.28 -0.38
N GLU A 12 14.09 30.41 0.63
CA GLU A 12 14.20 28.98 0.48
C GLU A 12 13.36 28.65 -0.75
N THR A 13 14.05 28.45 -1.86
CA THR A 13 13.44 27.96 -3.06
C THR A 13 13.12 26.53 -2.66
N VAL A 14 11.90 26.29 -2.17
CA VAL A 14 11.36 24.95 -2.07
C VAL A 14 11.42 24.45 -3.51
N ILE A 15 12.49 23.71 -3.81
CA ILE A 15 12.72 23.16 -5.14
C ILE A 15 11.60 22.15 -5.33
N ALA A 16 10.51 22.59 -5.95
CA ALA A 16 9.47 21.68 -6.39
C ALA A 16 10.18 20.63 -7.26
N PRO A 17 10.04 19.33 -6.94
CA PRO A 17 10.70 18.29 -7.73
C PRO A 17 10.34 18.47 -9.20
N ALA A 18 11.35 18.37 -10.06
CA ALA A 18 11.15 18.52 -11.49
C ALA A 18 10.02 17.59 -11.95
N ARG A 19 9.19 18.04 -12.89
CA ARG A 19 8.00 17.32 -13.36
C ARG A 19 8.28 15.85 -13.71
N ASP A 20 9.47 15.55 -14.21
CA ASP A 20 9.92 14.21 -14.57
C ASP A 20 10.20 13.32 -13.35
N VAL A 21 10.69 13.90 -12.25
CA VAL A 21 10.90 13.21 -10.97
C VAL A 21 9.55 12.79 -10.36
N LEU A 22 8.57 13.71 -10.37
CA LEU A 22 7.21 13.42 -9.91
C LEU A 22 6.53 12.32 -10.75
N ALA A 23 6.78 12.30 -12.06
CA ALA A 23 6.27 11.25 -12.94
C ALA A 23 6.92 9.89 -12.66
N ALA A 24 8.24 9.85 -12.44
CA ALA A 24 8.96 8.62 -12.10
C ALA A 24 8.54 8.07 -10.73
N GLU A 25 8.39 8.92 -9.72
CA GLU A 25 7.89 8.54 -8.40
C GLU A 25 6.48 7.97 -8.49
N ARG A 26 5.58 8.63 -9.24
CA ARG A 26 4.21 8.14 -9.44
C ARG A 26 4.19 6.76 -10.10
N GLU A 27 5.04 6.53 -11.09
CA GLU A 27 5.14 5.24 -11.75
C GLU A 27 5.70 4.16 -10.82
N ALA A 28 6.70 4.49 -10.00
CA ALA A 28 7.22 3.57 -8.99
C ALA A 28 6.14 3.18 -7.96
N TYR A 29 5.35 4.14 -7.47
CA TYR A 29 4.22 3.86 -6.58
C TYR A 29 3.12 3.05 -7.26
N ARG A 30 2.84 3.30 -8.54
CA ARG A 30 1.87 2.52 -9.33
C ARG A 30 2.29 1.06 -9.44
N LEU A 31 3.56 0.81 -9.77
CA LEU A 31 4.11 -0.55 -9.86
C LEU A 31 4.09 -1.25 -8.49
N ALA A 32 4.49 -0.57 -7.43
CA ALA A 32 4.44 -1.11 -6.07
C ALA A 32 3.01 -1.47 -5.64
N ALA A 33 2.01 -0.65 -6.00
CA ALA A 33 0.61 -0.95 -5.73
C ALA A 33 0.12 -2.18 -6.52
N ILE A 34 0.54 -2.35 -7.78
CA ILE A 34 0.21 -3.52 -8.59
C ILE A 34 0.80 -4.81 -7.99
N ASP A 35 2.08 -4.78 -7.64
CA ASP A 35 2.75 -5.95 -7.07
C ASP A 35 2.14 -6.33 -5.72
N LEU A 36 1.77 -5.34 -4.92
CA LEU A 36 1.04 -5.57 -3.68
C LEU A 36 -0.33 -6.21 -3.93
N LEU A 37 -1.11 -5.71 -4.89
CA LEU A 37 -2.43 -6.27 -5.22
C LEU A 37 -2.32 -7.72 -5.72
N ARG A 38 -1.28 -8.04 -6.49
CA ARG A 38 -0.97 -9.42 -6.90
C ARG A 38 -0.62 -10.30 -5.70
N GLY A 39 0.17 -9.77 -4.76
CA GLY A 39 0.48 -10.45 -3.50
C GLY A 39 -0.78 -10.74 -2.68
N LEU A 40 -1.68 -9.75 -2.55
CA LEU A 40 -2.96 -9.92 -1.88
C LEU A 40 -3.82 -11.00 -2.55
N GLN A 41 -3.91 -11.00 -3.89
CA GLN A 41 -4.64 -12.02 -4.62
C GLN A 41 -4.09 -13.42 -4.33
N ALA A 42 -2.76 -13.60 -4.34
CA ALA A 42 -2.15 -14.88 -4.01
C ALA A 42 -2.49 -15.33 -2.58
N THR A 43 -2.51 -14.41 -1.62
CA THR A 43 -2.92 -14.71 -0.24
C THR A 43 -4.41 -15.06 -0.14
N CYS A 44 -5.29 -14.40 -0.90
CA CYS A 44 -6.70 -14.79 -1.01
C CYS A 44 -6.85 -16.22 -1.53
N ASP A 45 -6.11 -16.58 -2.58
CA ASP A 45 -6.18 -17.90 -3.19
C ASP A 45 -5.72 -18.99 -2.20
N LEU A 46 -4.67 -18.72 -1.43
CA LEU A 46 -4.20 -19.62 -0.36
C LEU A 46 -5.22 -19.74 0.77
N PHE A 47 -5.87 -18.64 1.17
CA PHE A 47 -6.91 -18.66 2.19
C PHE A 47 -8.11 -19.49 1.72
N ILE A 48 -8.60 -19.28 0.49
CA ILE A 48 -9.70 -20.05 -0.10
C ILE A 48 -9.34 -21.54 -0.16
N ALA A 49 -8.11 -21.87 -0.56
CA ALA A 49 -7.64 -23.25 -0.60
C ALA A 49 -7.54 -23.91 0.80
N ALA A 50 -7.34 -23.11 1.85
CA ALA A 50 -7.30 -23.56 3.23
C ALA A 50 -8.69 -23.69 3.88
N LEU A 51 -9.74 -23.14 3.27
CA LEU A 51 -11.10 -23.26 3.80
C LEU A 51 -11.60 -24.72 3.69
N PRO A 52 -12.34 -25.20 4.69
CA PRO A 52 -13.01 -26.48 4.59
C PRO A 52 -14.00 -26.47 3.41
N PRO A 53 -14.19 -27.61 2.72
CA PRO A 53 -15.20 -27.69 1.69
C PRO A 53 -16.58 -27.40 2.29
N PRO A 54 -17.52 -26.82 1.52
CA PRO A 54 -18.84 -26.43 2.02
C PRO A 54 -19.67 -27.61 2.54
N THR A 55 -19.27 -28.85 2.23
CA THR A 55 -19.86 -30.10 2.69
C THR A 55 -19.25 -30.65 3.99
N ALA A 56 -18.21 -30.01 4.53
CA ALA A 56 -17.59 -30.44 5.78
C ALA A 56 -18.55 -30.24 6.95
N GLU A 57 -18.78 -31.30 7.75
CA GLU A 57 -19.56 -31.19 8.97
C GLU A 57 -18.89 -30.20 9.95
N ARG A 58 -19.70 -29.36 10.61
CA ARG A 58 -19.21 -28.47 11.67
C ARG A 58 -18.58 -29.30 12.78
N GLY A 59 -17.26 -29.26 12.90
CA GLY A 59 -16.48 -29.99 13.90
C GLY A 59 -15.67 -31.17 13.37
N GLY A 60 -15.77 -31.49 12.08
CA GLY A 60 -15.00 -32.58 11.45
C GLY A 60 -13.61 -32.19 10.92
N GLN A 61 -13.16 -30.94 11.13
CA GLN A 61 -11.85 -30.51 10.66
C GLN A 61 -10.73 -31.05 11.54
N ALA A 62 -9.73 -31.68 10.92
CA ALA A 62 -8.50 -32.06 11.60
C ALA A 62 -7.83 -30.81 12.21
N PRO A 63 -7.24 -30.88 13.42
CA PRO A 63 -6.59 -29.74 14.06
C PRO A 63 -5.57 -29.04 13.18
N GLU A 64 -4.82 -29.78 12.36
CA GLU A 64 -3.82 -29.25 11.44
C GLU A 64 -4.46 -28.40 10.33
N ALA A 65 -5.61 -28.81 9.80
CA ALA A 65 -6.35 -28.04 8.81
C ALA A 65 -6.93 -26.75 9.42
N GLN A 66 -7.36 -26.81 10.67
CA GLN A 66 -7.84 -25.63 11.40
C GLN A 66 -6.70 -24.63 11.66
N THR A 67 -5.51 -25.12 12.05
CA THR A 67 -4.32 -24.27 12.19
C THR A 67 -3.91 -23.62 10.87
N ALA A 68 -3.89 -24.39 9.77
CA ALA A 68 -3.55 -23.84 8.45
C ALA A 68 -4.52 -22.73 8.02
N MET A 69 -5.82 -22.90 8.28
CA MET A 69 -6.84 -21.89 8.01
C MET A 69 -6.63 -20.61 8.83
N LEU A 70 -6.28 -20.73 10.12
CA LEU A 70 -6.01 -19.58 10.98
C LEU A 70 -4.78 -18.80 10.52
N VAL A 71 -3.70 -19.50 10.15
CA VAL A 71 -2.48 -18.87 9.60
C VAL A 71 -2.80 -18.12 8.30
N ALA A 72 -3.53 -18.77 7.38
CA ALA A 72 -3.90 -18.13 6.12
C ALA A 72 -4.80 -16.89 6.34
N MET A 73 -5.68 -16.92 7.34
CA MET A 73 -6.51 -15.78 7.72
C MET A 73 -5.69 -14.61 8.28
N GLU A 74 -4.68 -14.90 9.10
CA GLU A 74 -3.78 -13.86 9.63
C GLU A 74 -2.99 -13.19 8.51
N GLU A 75 -2.39 -13.99 7.62
CA GLU A 75 -1.64 -13.47 6.47
C GLU A 75 -2.53 -12.64 5.54
N PHE A 76 -3.78 -13.08 5.30
CA PHE A 76 -4.76 -12.30 4.54
C PHE A 76 -5.04 -10.95 5.18
N ASN A 77 -5.36 -10.92 6.48
CA ASN A 77 -5.66 -9.68 7.19
C ASN A 77 -4.47 -8.70 7.20
N ARG A 78 -3.24 -9.23 7.31
CA ARG A 78 -2.02 -8.44 7.22
C ARG A 78 -1.84 -7.84 5.82
N ALA A 79 -2.03 -8.64 4.78
CA ALA A 79 -1.93 -8.21 3.39
C ALA A 79 -3.02 -7.18 3.02
N ASP A 80 -4.27 -7.39 3.44
CA ASP A 80 -5.39 -6.45 3.20
C ASP A 80 -5.13 -5.10 3.86
N THR A 81 -4.64 -5.09 5.10
CA THR A 81 -4.30 -3.87 5.83
C THR A 81 -3.18 -3.08 5.13
N ALA A 82 -2.12 -3.78 4.69
CA ALA A 82 -1.04 -3.18 3.93
C ALA A 82 -1.54 -2.58 2.60
N ALA A 83 -2.44 -3.30 1.92
CA ALA A 83 -3.07 -2.85 0.68
C ALA A 83 -3.85 -1.56 0.83
N ARG A 84 -4.74 -1.51 1.82
CA ARG A 84 -5.54 -0.31 2.10
C ARG A 84 -4.67 0.89 2.40
N THR A 85 -3.60 0.68 3.16
CA THR A 85 -2.66 1.74 3.54
C THR A 85 -1.95 2.31 2.31
N ILE A 86 -1.38 1.44 1.46
CA ILE A 86 -0.64 1.87 0.28
C ILE A 86 -1.58 2.50 -0.76
N LEU A 87 -2.77 1.96 -0.97
CA LEU A 87 -3.76 2.54 -1.88
C LEU A 87 -4.24 3.92 -1.40
N ALA A 88 -4.44 4.09 -0.09
CA ALA A 88 -4.78 5.40 0.48
C ALA A 88 -3.65 6.42 0.30
N SER A 89 -2.39 6.02 0.54
CA SER A 89 -1.22 6.87 0.30
C SER A 89 -1.05 7.23 -1.18
N TYR A 90 -1.30 6.28 -2.08
CA TYR A 90 -1.25 6.51 -3.52
C TYR A 90 -2.37 7.45 -3.99
N GLY A 91 -3.60 7.28 -3.49
CA GLY A 91 -4.70 8.21 -3.76
C GLY A 91 -4.36 9.64 -3.31
N ALA A 92 -3.85 9.80 -2.09
CA ALA A 92 -3.42 11.10 -1.58
C ALA A 92 -2.30 11.73 -2.43
N LEU A 93 -1.38 10.92 -2.95
CA LEU A 93 -0.33 11.38 -3.87
C LEU A 93 -0.92 11.90 -5.19
N LEU A 94 -1.91 11.20 -5.76
CA LEU A 94 -2.59 11.62 -6.99
C LEU A 94 -3.35 12.94 -6.80
N ASP A 95 -4.01 13.12 -5.65
CA ASP A 95 -4.73 14.34 -5.30
C ASP A 95 -3.79 15.55 -5.21
N VAL A 96 -2.67 15.42 -4.49
CA VAL A 96 -1.65 16.49 -4.37
C VAL A 96 -1.06 16.89 -5.73
N GLN A 97 -0.96 15.93 -6.66
CA GLN A 97 -0.43 16.17 -7.99
C GLN A 97 -1.48 16.67 -9.00
N GLY A 98 -2.74 16.84 -8.58
CA GLY A 98 -3.83 17.39 -9.41
C GLY A 98 -4.25 16.47 -10.57
N VAL A 99 -4.18 15.16 -10.37
CA VAL A 99 -4.43 14.13 -11.40
C VAL A 99 -5.83 13.50 -11.26
N ALA A 100 -6.53 13.80 -10.16
CA ALA A 100 -7.85 13.24 -9.83
C ALA A 100 -8.96 13.67 -10.80
#